data_AF-A0A1L8CUT5-F1
#
_entry.id   AF-A0A1L8CUT5-F1
#
_cell.length_a   1.000
_cell.length_b   1.000
_cell.length_c   1.000
_cell.angle_alpha   90.00
_cell.angle_beta   90.00
_cell.angle_gamma   90.00
#
_symmetry.space_group_name_H-M   'P 1'
#
loop_
_entity.id
_entity.type
_entity.pdbx_description
1 polymer ?
#
loop_
_entity_poly.entity_id
_entity_poly.type
_entity_poly.pdbx_seq_one_letter_code
_entity_poly.pdbx_strand_id
1 'polypeptide(L)' 'MEPQRLAYTVEEVAKMLDVSLSIVYRAVENGTLPYKRLAGGYGKGRIIIPAEALEKWLKRPDMPRAEKVRR' A
#
# COMPACT_ATOMS: atom_id res chain seq x y z
N MET A 1 23.27 11.34 -4.21
CA MET A 1 22.33 10.55 -3.39
C MET A 1 20.93 10.93 -3.85
N GLU A 2 20.14 9.97 -4.33
CA GLU A 2 18.75 10.28 -4.64
C GLU A 2 18.00 10.63 -3.34
N PRO A 3 17.08 11.61 -3.35
CA PRO A 3 16.30 11.93 -2.17
C PRO A 3 15.47 10.72 -1.76
N GLN A 4 15.72 10.21 -0.56
CA GLN A 4 14.97 9.08 -0.01
C GLN A 4 13.53 9.54 0.27
N ARG A 5 12.58 9.12 -0.58
CA ARG A 5 11.17 9.43 -0.36
C ARG A 5 10.69 8.74 0.91
N LEU A 6 10.10 9.50 1.82
CA LEU A 6 9.59 8.98 3.11
C LEU A 6 8.24 8.28 2.97
N ALA A 7 7.41 8.72 2.03
CA ALA A 7 6.08 8.18 1.79
C ALA A 7 5.61 8.46 0.35
N TYR A 8 4.66 7.66 -0.10
CA TYR A 8 3.98 7.76 -1.39
C TYR A 8 2.48 7.95 -1.18
N THR A 9 1.83 8.60 -2.13
CA THR A 9 0.36 8.63 -2.20
C THR A 9 -0.18 7.33 -2.79
N VAL A 10 -1.48 7.07 -2.59
CA VAL A 10 -2.17 5.93 -3.22
C VAL A 10 -2.01 5.96 -4.75
N GLU A 11 -2.06 7.15 -5.35
CA GLU A 11 -1.92 7.35 -6.79
C GLU A 11 -0.52 7.01 -7.30
N GLU A 12 0.52 7.40 -6.56
CA GLU A 12 1.89 7.03 -6.89
C GLU A 12 2.12 5.53 -6.76
N VAL A 13 1.61 4.90 -5.69
CA VAL A 13 1.75 3.45 -5.50
C VAL A 13 1.04 2.68 -6.61
N ALA A 14 -0.17 3.11 -6.99
CA ALA A 14 -0.89 2.50 -8.10
C ALA A 14 -0.08 2.54 -9.41
N LYS A 15 0.54 3.68 -9.72
CA LYS A 15 1.43 3.82 -10.89
C LYS A 15 2.68 2.97 -10.79
N MET A 16 3.33 2.92 -9.62
CA MET A 16 4.56 2.14 -9.42
C MET A 16 4.32 0.62 -9.55
N LEU A 17 3.15 0.15 -9.14
CA LEU A 17 2.77 -1.26 -9.23
C LEU A 17 2.05 -1.61 -10.53
N ASP A 18 1.80 -0.63 -11.40
CA ASP A 18 1.00 -0.76 -12.62
C ASP A 18 -0.40 -1.39 -12.38
N VAL A 19 -1.09 -0.89 -11.35
CA VAL A 19 -2.44 -1.36 -10.96
C VAL A 19 -3.43 -0.21 -10.85
N SER A 20 -4.72 -0.52 -10.82
CA SER A 20 -5.76 0.50 -10.59
C SER A 20 -5.73 1.04 -9.15
N LEU A 21 -6.13 2.31 -8.98
CA LEU A 21 -6.28 2.94 -7.66
C LEU A 21 -7.15 2.10 -6.73
N SER A 22 -8.21 1.50 -7.26
CA SER A 22 -9.15 0.67 -6.51
C SER A 22 -8.48 -0.56 -5.89
N ILE A 23 -7.47 -1.14 -6.54
CA ILE A 23 -6.71 -2.27 -5.98
C ILE A 23 -5.90 -1.82 -4.76
N VAL A 24 -5.25 -0.66 -4.86
CA VAL A 24 -4.45 -0.11 -3.74
C VAL A 24 -5.36 0.30 -2.58
N TYR A 25 -6.49 0.95 -2.85
CA TYR A 25 -7.50 1.24 -1.82
C TYR A 25 -8.01 -0.02 -1.14
N ARG A 26 -8.34 -1.07 -1.91
CA ARG A 26 -8.73 -2.37 -1.34
C ARG A 26 -7.64 -2.98 -0.46
N ALA A 27 -6.37 -2.91 -0.85
CA ALA A 27 -5.27 -3.42 -0.04
C ALA A 27 -5.13 -2.66 1.30
N VAL A 28 -5.35 -1.34 1.25
CA VAL A 28 -5.39 -0.48 2.44
C VAL A 28 -6.60 -0.81 3.32
N GLU A 29 -7.80 -0.93 2.75
CA GLU A 29 -9.05 -1.23 3.46
C GLU A 29 -9.07 -2.63 4.07
N ASN A 30 -8.49 -3.62 3.37
CA ASN A 30 -8.33 -4.99 3.87
C ASN A 30 -7.22 -5.11 4.92
N GLY A 31 -6.49 -4.02 5.21
CA GLY A 31 -5.39 -4.00 6.17
C GLY A 31 -4.15 -4.78 5.72
N THR A 32 -4.04 -5.15 4.43
CA THR A 32 -2.87 -5.85 3.92
C THR A 32 -1.71 -4.90 3.69
N LEU A 33 -1.99 -3.69 3.19
CA LEU A 33 -0.98 -2.65 2.95
C LEU A 33 -0.97 -1.64 4.11
N PRO A 34 0.14 -1.51 4.86
CA PRO A 34 0.21 -0.54 5.95
C PRO A 34 0.20 0.89 5.40
N TYR A 35 -0.62 1.73 6.01
CA TYR A 35 -0.81 3.13 5.60
C TYR A 35 -0.89 4.05 6.81
N LYS A 36 -0.69 5.35 6.57
CA LYS A 36 -1.03 6.40 7.52
C LYS A 36 -2.09 7.31 6.89
N ARG A 37 -3.13 7.61 7.66
CA ARG A 37 -4.10 8.64 7.31
C ARG A 37 -3.66 9.95 7.97
N LEU A 38 -3.30 10.93 7.16
CA LEU A 38 -3.07 12.29 7.62
C LEU A 38 -4.43 12.97 7.76
N ALA A 39 -4.74 13.46 8.95
CA ALA A 39 -5.92 14.28 9.18
C ALA A 39 -5.69 15.64 8.51
N GLY A 40 -6.53 15.98 7.53
CA GLY A 40 -6.66 17.35 7.03
C GLY A 40 -7.77 18.07 7.80
N GLY A 41 -7.65 19.39 7.95
CA GLY A 41 -8.80 20.21 8.36
C GLY A 41 -9.96 20.03 7.38
N TYR A 42 -11.20 20.12 7.88
CA TYR A 42 -12.44 19.95 7.10
C TYR A 42 -12.71 18.53 6.56
N GLY A 43 -12.37 17.49 7.32
CA GLY A 43 -12.82 16.11 7.04
C GLY A 43 -12.16 15.42 5.83
N LYS A 44 -11.24 16.11 5.13
CA LYS A 44 -10.49 15.56 4.00
C LYS A 44 -9.17 14.96 4.50
N GLY A 45 -9.25 13.76 5.07
CA GLY A 45 -8.05 12.98 5.38
C GLY A 45 -7.37 12.47 4.11
N ARG A 46 -6.04 12.52 4.05
CA ARG A 46 -5.26 11.94 2.94
C ARG A 46 -4.58 10.65 3.37
N ILE A 47 -4.60 9.64 2.52
CA ILE A 47 -3.87 8.39 2.76
C ILE A 47 -2.48 8.50 2.14
N ILE A 48 -1.47 8.21 2.95
CA ILE A 48 -0.08 8.06 2.53
C ILE A 48 0.43 6.67 2.94
N ILE A 49 1.32 6.13 2.13
CA ILE A 49 1.92 4.81 2.29
C ILE A 49 3.41 5.05 2.53
N PRO A 50 3.94 4.79 3.74
CA PRO A 50 5.37 4.94 4.02
C PRO A 50 6.20 4.08 3.07
N ALA A 51 7.30 4.63 2.56
CA ALA A 51 8.15 3.92 1.59
C ALA A 51 8.66 2.58 2.15
N GLU A 52 9.19 2.62 3.37
CA GLU A 52 9.68 1.42 4.07
C GLU A 52 8.57 0.36 4.26
N ALA A 53 7.33 0.79 4.51
CA ALA A 53 6.21 -0.13 4.69
C ALA A 53 5.82 -0.81 3.37
N LEU A 54 5.81 -0.06 2.26
CA LEU A 54 5.57 -0.60 0.93
C LEU A 54 6.63 -1.63 0.55
N GLU A 55 7.91 -1.33 0.79
CA GLU A 55 9.01 -2.26 0.52
C GLU A 55 8.89 -3.55 1.35
N LYS A 56 8.61 -3.43 2.65
CA LYS A 56 8.41 -4.60 3.53
C LYS A 56 7.21 -5.43 3.08
N TRP A 57 6.13 -4.78 2.64
CA TRP A 57 4.94 -5.45 2.12
C TRP A 57 5.25 -6.23 0.84
N LEU A 58 5.94 -5.62 -0.13
CA LEU A 58 6.34 -6.27 -1.39
C LEU A 58 7.30 -7.45 -1.20
N LYS A 59 8.17 -7.38 -0.18
CA LYS A 59 9.09 -8.47 0.16
C LYS A 59 8.38 -9.69 0.75
N ARG A 60 7.10 -9.59 1.11
CA ARG A 60 6.33 -10.71 1.65
C ARG A 60 5.56 -11.39 0.50
N PRO A 61 6.02 -12.55 0.00
CA PRO A 61 5.30 -13.24 -1.05
C PRO A 61 3.96 -13.77 -0.53
N ASP A 62 2.93 -13.66 -1.36
CA ASP A 62 1.68 -14.38 -1.13
C ASP A 62 1.90 -15.89 -1.34
N MET A 63 1.29 -16.70 -0.48
CA MET A 63 1.25 -18.14 -0.71
C MET A 63 0.34 -18.43 -1.92
N PRO A 64 0.81 -19.22 -2.90
CA PRO A 64 -0.03 -19.62 -4.02
C PRO A 64 -1.27 -20.34 -3.51
N ARG A 65 -2.42 -19.99 -4.09
CA ARG A 65 -3.75 -20.47 -3.66
C ARG A 65 -3.88 -22.00 -3.61
N ALA A 66 -3.04 -22.73 -4.35
CA ALA A 66 -2.98 -24.19 -4.36
C ALA A 66 -2.60 -24.82 -3.01
N GLU A 67 -1.91 -24.09 -2.12
CA GLU A 67 -1.47 -24.63 -0.82
C GLU A 67 -2.52 -24.51 0.29
N LYS A 68 -3.54 -23.66 0.10
CA LYS A 68 -4.65 -23.49 1.07
C LYS A 68 -5.63 -24.67 1.14
N VAL A 69 -5.51 -25.65 0.24
CA VAL A 69 -6.47 -26.76 0.08
C VAL A 69 -6.04 -28.03 0.84
N ARG A 70 -4.86 -28.04 1.47
CA ARG A 70 -4.35 -29.20 2.22
C ARG A 70 -4.48 -29.02 3.74
N ARG A 71 -5.70 -28.77 4.23
CA ARG A 71 -6.01 -28.85 5.67
C ARG A 71 -7.24 -29.69 5.91
#